data_AF-X1AIL1-F1
#
_entry.id   AF-X1AIL1-F1
#
_cell.length_a   1.000
_cell.length_b   1.000
_cell.length_c   1.000
_cell.angle_alpha   90.00
_cell.angle_beta   90.00
_cell.angle_gamma   90.00
#
_symmetry.space_group_name_H-M   'P 1'
#
loop_
_entity.id
_entity.type
_entity.pdbx_description
1 polymer ?
#
loop_
_entity_poly.entity_id
_entity_poly.type
_entity_poly.pdbx_seq_one_letter_code
_entity_poly.pdbx_strand_id
1 'polypeptide(L)'
;CGNGKGEYKNRGNKKILNIKYTPDFVGKGFIIETKGRANESFPLRWKMFKKLITENKIGDFKLYKPQNQKECDETIRLILDSRR
;
A
#
# COMPACT_ATOMS: atom_id res chain seq x y z
N CYS A 1 28.97 5.56 -3.86
CA CYS A 1 29.85 5.90 -2.71
C CYS A 1 29.32 5.23 -1.45
N GLY A 2 30.20 4.56 -0.69
CA GLY A 2 29.91 3.40 0.15
C GLY A 2 29.11 3.63 1.43
N ASN A 3 28.35 2.59 1.80
CA ASN A 3 27.81 2.36 3.14
C ASN A 3 28.94 1.93 4.10
N GLY A 4 29.92 2.80 4.31
CA GLY A 4 30.92 2.59 5.36
C GLY A 4 30.28 2.66 6.74
N LYS A 5 30.72 1.82 7.69
CA LYS A 5 30.49 1.99 9.12
C LYS A 5 31.14 3.31 9.58
N GLY A 6 30.51 4.43 9.22
CA GLY A 6 30.90 5.76 9.63
C GLY A 6 30.27 6.10 10.98
N GLU A 7 31.11 6.70 11.83
CA GLU A 7 30.88 7.38 13.11
C GLU A 7 29.43 7.60 13.55
N TYR A 8 29.20 7.45 14.87
CA TYR A 8 27.93 7.75 15.54
C TYR A 8 27.57 9.23 15.39
N LYS A 9 26.83 9.55 14.34
CA LYS A 9 26.31 10.90 14.04
C LYS A 9 24.81 10.91 14.34
N ASN A 10 24.30 12.01 14.88
CA ASN A 10 22.87 12.20 15.10
C ASN A 10 22.14 12.16 13.73
N ARG A 11 21.41 11.07 13.47
CA ARG A 11 20.65 10.86 12.22
C ARG A 11 19.21 11.39 12.32
N GLY A 12 18.82 12.00 13.44
CA GLY A 12 17.47 12.48 13.73
C GLY A 12 17.07 13.71 12.92
N ASN A 13 18.04 14.54 12.50
CA ASN A 13 17.80 15.75 11.70
C ASN A 13 17.75 15.51 10.19
N LYS A 14 17.49 14.27 9.74
CA LYS A 14 17.18 14.06 8.32
C LYS A 14 15.81 14.65 8.01
N LYS A 15 15.74 15.52 7.00
CA LYS A 15 14.48 16.02 6.44
C LYS A 15 13.62 14.82 6.05
N ILE A 16 12.61 14.51 6.86
CA ILE A 16 11.67 13.43 6.56
C ILE A 16 10.88 13.89 5.35
N LEU A 17 11.15 13.28 4.20
CA LEU A 17 10.36 13.51 3.00
C LEU A 17 9.01 12.84 3.19
N ASN A 18 7.93 13.56 2.86
CA ASN A 18 6.57 13.02 2.99
C ASN A 18 6.43 11.75 2.14
N ILE A 19 6.15 10.62 2.80
CA ILE A 19 5.85 9.37 2.11
C ILE A 19 4.40 9.43 1.65
N LYS A 20 4.20 9.83 0.40
CA LYS A 20 2.88 9.73 -0.24
C LYS A 20 2.65 8.28 -0.65
N TYR A 21 1.47 7.77 -0.31
CA TYR A 21 0.95 6.50 -0.81
C TYR A 21 -0.40 6.76 -1.46
N THR A 22 -0.52 6.39 -2.73
CA THR A 22 -1.73 6.51 -3.52
C THR A 22 -2.08 5.11 -3.98
N PRO A 23 -3.22 4.54 -3.53
CA PRO A 23 -3.68 3.27 -4.06
C PRO A 23 -4.03 3.39 -5.54
N ASP A 24 -3.88 2.29 -6.30
CA ASP A 24 -4.13 2.31 -7.74
C ASP A 24 -5.61 2.63 -8.07
N PHE A 25 -6.55 2.05 -7.31
CA PHE A 25 -7.97 2.34 -7.44
C PHE A 25 -8.65 2.51 -6.07
N VAL A 26 -9.53 3.51 -5.98
CA VAL A 26 -10.38 3.76 -4.81
C VAL A 26 -11.82 3.79 -5.27
N GLY A 27 -12.67 2.98 -4.64
CA GLY A 27 -14.10 2.93 -4.89
C GLY A 27 -14.91 3.07 -3.60
N LYS A 28 -16.25 3.13 -3.74
CA LYS A 28 -17.16 3.13 -2.59
C LYS A 28 -17.13 1.74 -1.93
N GLY A 29 -16.45 1.64 -0.78
CA GLY A 29 -16.35 0.41 0.01
C GLY A 29 -15.23 -0.56 -0.40
N PHE A 30 -14.33 -0.16 -1.30
CA PHE A 30 -13.16 -0.98 -1.63
C PHE A 30 -11.97 -0.15 -2.11
N ILE A 31 -10.78 -0.72 -1.96
CA ILE A 31 -9.53 -0.18 -2.47
C ILE A 31 -8.79 -1.32 -3.16
N ILE A 32 -8.27 -1.06 -4.36
CA ILE A 32 -7.53 -2.05 -5.14
C ILE A 32 -6.10 -1.55 -5.33
N GLU A 33 -5.15 -2.41 -5.01
CA GLU A 33 -3.72 -2.21 -5.25
C GLU A 33 -3.22 -3.32 -6.18
N THR A 34 -2.97 -2.97 -7.43
CA THR A 34 -2.46 -3.92 -8.43
C THR A 34 -0.96 -4.13 -8.25
N LYS A 35 -0.50 -5.38 -8.37
CA LYS A 35 0.92 -5.72 -8.19
C LYS A 35 1.42 -6.68 -9.27
N GLY A 36 1.95 -6.14 -10.36
CA GLY A 36 2.56 -6.96 -11.43
C GLY A 36 4.07 -7.22 -11.28
N ARG A 37 4.80 -6.44 -10.47
CA ARG A 37 6.26 -6.60 -10.26
C ARG A 37 6.65 -6.34 -8.80
N ALA A 38 7.69 -7.03 -8.34
CA ALA A 38 8.26 -6.80 -7.02
C ALA A 38 8.86 -5.39 -6.93
N ASN A 39 8.53 -4.67 -5.86
CA ASN A 39 9.08 -3.36 -5.55
C ASN A 39 9.53 -3.35 -4.09
N GLU A 40 10.81 -3.06 -3.84
CA GLU A 40 11.40 -3.07 -2.49
C GLU A 40 10.73 -2.06 -1.54
N SER A 41 10.16 -0.99 -2.07
CA SER A 41 9.47 0.04 -1.26
C SER A 41 8.01 -0.30 -0.94
N PHE A 42 7.42 -1.29 -1.62
CA PHE A 42 6.00 -1.61 -1.46
C PHE A 42 5.66 -2.20 -0.08
N PRO A 43 6.40 -3.19 0.47
CA PRO A 43 6.07 -3.76 1.78
C PRO A 43 5.98 -2.71 2.89
N LEU A 44 6.87 -1.71 2.86
CA LEU A 44 6.87 -0.62 3.83
C LEU A 44 5.66 0.30 3.65
N ARG A 45 5.38 0.74 2.41
CA ARG A 45 4.23 1.59 2.12
C ARG A 45 2.90 0.89 2.42
N TRP A 46 2.77 -0.39 2.06
CA TRP A 46 1.59 -1.20 2.36
C TRP A 46 1.38 -1.39 3.87
N LYS A 47 2.47 -1.59 4.62
CA LYS A 47 2.40 -1.69 6.09
C LYS A 47 1.94 -0.37 6.72
N MET A 48 2.50 0.75 6.28
CA MET A 48 2.08 2.08 6.74
C MET A 48 0.63 2.38 6.35
N PHE A 49 0.23 2.03 5.14
CA PHE A 49 -1.13 2.19 4.67
C PHE A 49 -2.14 1.39 5.51
N LYS A 50 -1.89 0.10 5.73
CA LYS A 50 -2.75 -0.71 6.61
C LYS A 50 -2.82 -0.14 8.03
N LYS A 51 -1.69 0.33 8.57
CA LYS A 51 -1.66 0.98 9.89
C LYS A 51 -2.53 2.25 9.91
N LEU A 52 -2.39 3.13 8.92
CA LEU A 52 -3.18 4.36 8.79
C LEU A 52 -4.68 4.05 8.69
N ILE A 53 -5.04 3.03 7.92
CA ILE A 53 -6.40 2.54 7.75
C ILE A 53 -6.99 2.05 9.09
N THR A 54 -6.25 1.22 9.83
CA THR A 54 -6.66 0.72 11.14
C THR A 54 -6.76 1.84 12.19
N GLU A 55 -5.79 2.76 12.21
CA GLU A 55 -5.74 3.86 13.18
C GLU A 55 -6.84 4.89 12.93
N ASN A 56 -7.10 5.26 11.68
CA ASN A 56 -8.15 6.23 11.35
C ASN A 56 -9.56 5.63 11.39
N LYS A 57 -9.70 4.33 11.70
CA LYS A 57 -10.98 3.59 11.70
C LYS A 57 -11.83 3.93 10.47
N ILE A 58 -11.18 4.15 9.33
CA ILE A 58 -11.88 4.32 8.08
C ILE A 58 -12.61 2.96 7.92
N GLY A 59 -13.93 2.97 7.69
CA GLY A 59 -14.83 1.84 7.96
C GLY A 59 -14.64 0.54 7.14
N ASP A 60 -15.72 -0.23 6.95
CA ASP A 60 -15.75 -1.53 6.26
C ASP A 60 -15.44 -1.42 4.76
N PHE A 61 -14.20 -1.15 4.38
CA PHE A 61 -13.72 -1.34 3.01
C PHE A 61 -12.97 -2.65 2.84
N LYS A 62 -13.16 -3.24 1.67
CA LYS A 62 -12.42 -4.42 1.24
C LYS A 62 -11.13 -3.97 0.54
N LEU A 63 -10.01 -4.50 1.01
CA LEU A 63 -8.70 -4.30 0.39
C LEU A 63 -8.43 -5.46 -0.57
N TYR A 64 -8.31 -5.15 -1.86
CA TYR A 64 -7.95 -6.12 -2.89
C TYR A 64 -6.52 -5.88 -3.37
N LYS A 65 -5.78 -6.97 -3.56
CA LYS A 65 -4.40 -6.90 -4.06
C LYS A 65 -4.16 -7.96 -5.15
N PRO A 66 -4.74 -7.80 -6.34
CA PRO A 66 -4.54 -8.74 -7.44
C PRO A 66 -3.10 -8.64 -7.98
N GLN A 67 -2.50 -9.79 -8.23
CA GLN A 67 -1.12 -9.93 -8.70
C GLN A 67 -1.02 -10.38 -10.16
N ASN A 68 -2.05 -11.05 -10.66
CA ASN A 68 -2.12 -11.57 -12.02
C ASN A 68 -3.49 -11.27 -12.65
N GLN A 69 -3.59 -11.46 -13.97
CA GLN A 69 -4.82 -11.18 -14.71
C GLN A 69 -6.03 -11.93 -14.15
N LYS A 70 -5.86 -13.21 -13.79
CA LYS A 70 -6.94 -14.04 -13.22
C LYS A 70 -7.44 -13.48 -11.89
N GLU A 71 -6.54 -13.03 -11.02
CA GLU A 71 -6.91 -12.38 -9.76
C GLU A 71 -7.56 -11.01 -9.97
N CYS A 72 -7.18 -10.28 -11.03
CA CYS A 72 -7.88 -9.05 -11.41
C CYS A 72 -9.34 -9.36 -11.78
N ASP A 73 -9.56 -10.38 -12.62
CA ASP A 73 -10.90 -10.77 -13.07
C ASP A 73 -11.77 -11.23 -11.88
N GLU A 74 -11.20 -12.02 -10.96
CA GLU A 74 -11.87 -12.43 -9.72
C GLU A 74 -12.16 -11.25 -8.79
N THR A 75 -11.24 -10.29 -8.66
CA THR A 75 -11.45 -9.06 -7.87
C THR A 75 -12.64 -8.28 -8.42
N ILE A 76 -12.73 -8.11 -9.74
CA ILE A 76 -13.84 -7.43 -10.40
C ILE A 76 -15.15 -8.18 -10.13
N ARG A 77 -15.15 -9.51 -10.27
CA ARG A 77 -16.31 -10.35 -9.97
C ARG A 77 -16.78 -10.17 -8.52
N LEU A 78 -15.87 -10.20 -7.54
CA LEU A 78 -16.20 -10.00 -6.12
C LEU A 78 -16.79 -8.62 -5.84
N ILE A 79 -16.27 -7.58 -6.50
CA ILE A 79 -16.78 -6.22 -6.36
C ILE A 79 -18.19 -6.12 -6.94
N LEU A 80 -18.42 -6.68 -8.14
CA LEU A 80 -19.73 -6.69 -8.78
C LEU A 80 -20.77 -7.47 -7.97
N ASP A 81 -20.38 -8.62 -7.42
CA ASP A 81 -21.26 -9.45 -6.58
C ASP A 81 -21.63 -8.74 -5.28
N SER A 82 -20.69 -8.01 -4.67
CA SER A 82 -20.95 -7.22 -3.46
C SER A 82 -21.88 -6.00 -3.66
N ARG A 83 -22.18 -5.64 -4.92
CA ARG A 83 -23.06 -4.54 -5.29
C ARG A 83 -24.48 -4.99 -5.65
N ARG A 84 -24.71 -6.29 -5.81
CA ARG A 84 -26.05 -6.88 -5.96
C ARG A 84 -26.76 -6.90 -4.62
#